data_AF-A0A961JYK2-F1
#
_entry.id   AF-A0A961JYK2-F1
#
_cell.length_a   1.000
_cell.length_b   1.000
_cell.length_c   1.000
_cell.angle_alpha   90.00
_cell.angle_beta   90.00
_cell.angle_gamma   90.00
#
_symmetry.space_group_name_H-M   'P 1'
#
loop_
_entity.id
_entity.type
_entity.pdbx_description
1 polymer ?
#
loop_
_entity_poly.entity_id
_entity_poly.type
_entity_poly.pdbx_seq_one_letter_code
_entity_poly.pdbx_strand_id
1 'polypeptide(L)'
;NVGVIFLPVKPYLLLTREKRHTRLTATEGDTDMHPDEVDNLNHKIPEHMRDAMRLWIERGVPGGSFLNSVLCNDLFGAFGRADDINRAALGDYVSFLYWDAPSGCWGSPGKVKDWAEMGGLQGMGAA
;
A
#
# COMPACT_ATOMS: atom_id res chain seq x y z
N ASN A 1 29.28 16.09 -17.11
CA ASN A 1 28.74 15.11 -18.07
C ASN A 1 28.40 13.83 -17.29
N VAL A 2 27.24 13.80 -16.62
CA VAL A 2 26.67 12.59 -16.02
C VAL A 2 25.17 12.72 -16.23
N GLY A 3 24.63 11.91 -17.16
CA GLY A 3 23.23 11.94 -17.55
C GLY A 3 22.35 11.43 -16.42
N VAL A 4 21.47 12.29 -15.93
CA VAL A 4 20.37 11.92 -15.02
C VAL A 4 19.35 11.15 -15.86
N ILE A 5 19.24 9.85 -15.60
CA ILE A 5 18.25 8.99 -16.26
C ILE A 5 16.88 9.34 -15.68
N PHE A 6 16.10 10.12 -16.44
CA PHE A 6 14.67 10.27 -16.24
C PHE A 6 14.01 8.88 -16.38
N LEU A 7 13.65 8.26 -15.26
CA LEU A 7 12.72 7.14 -15.29
C LEU A 7 11.31 7.73 -15.35
N PRO A 8 10.46 7.30 -16.31
CA PRO A 8 9.14 7.89 -16.50
C PRO A 8 8.26 7.63 -15.27
N VAL A 9 7.75 8.71 -14.69
CA VAL A 9 6.67 8.70 -13.69
C VAL A 9 5.47 8.03 -14.36
N LYS A 10 5.24 6.75 -14.05
CA LYS A 10 4.08 6.03 -14.57
C LYS A 10 2.81 6.71 -14.03
N PRO A 11 1.83 7.07 -14.88
CA PRO A 11 0.50 7.42 -14.40
C PRO A 11 -0.07 6.17 -13.73
N TYR A 12 -0.07 6.14 -12.40
CA TYR A 12 -0.51 5.00 -11.59
C TYR A 12 -2.04 5.00 -11.51
N LEU A 13 -2.67 4.73 -12.65
CA LEU A 13 -4.04 4.24 -12.77
C LEU A 13 -4.12 3.64 -14.17
N LEU A 14 -4.34 2.32 -14.22
CA LEU A 14 -4.44 1.47 -15.42
C LEU A 14 -3.08 1.07 -16.04
N LEU A 15 -2.50 -0.06 -15.59
CA LEU A 15 -1.74 -1.06 -16.38
C LEU A 15 -0.72 -1.82 -15.50
N THR A 16 -1.16 -2.80 -14.73
CA THR A 16 -0.34 -3.98 -14.41
C THR A 16 -1.23 -5.17 -14.03
N ARG A 17 -1.77 -5.87 -15.03
CA ARG A 17 -2.02 -7.33 -14.94
C ARG A 17 -1.91 -7.97 -16.32
N GLU A 18 -0.85 -7.65 -17.05
CA GLU A 18 -0.41 -8.49 -18.16
C GLU A 18 0.76 -9.32 -17.65
N LYS A 19 0.67 -10.65 -17.80
CA LYS A 19 1.55 -11.70 -17.24
C LYS A 19 1.15 -12.24 -15.87
N ARG A 20 -0.02 -12.87 -15.79
CA ARG A 20 -0.13 -14.16 -15.10
C ARG A 20 -1.33 -14.93 -15.66
N HIS A 21 -1.04 -16.12 -16.19
CA HIS A 21 -1.92 -17.16 -16.74
C HIS A 21 -2.06 -17.23 -18.26
N THR A 22 -1.03 -17.78 -18.90
CA THR A 22 -1.24 -18.85 -19.89
C THR A 22 -0.64 -20.14 -19.34
N ARG A 23 -1.41 -20.83 -18.50
CA ARG A 23 -1.41 -22.30 -18.53
C ARG A 23 -2.85 -22.75 -18.61
N LEU A 24 -3.19 -23.12 -19.83
CA LEU A 24 -4.44 -23.70 -20.28
C LEU A 24 -4.77 -24.94 -19.46
N THR A 25 -5.94 -24.96 -18.84
CA THR A 25 -6.85 -26.11 -18.91
C THR A 25 -8.23 -25.54 -19.14
N ALA A 26 -8.68 -25.62 -20.38
CA ALA A 26 -10.05 -25.36 -20.77
C ALA A 26 -10.94 -26.42 -20.11
N THR A 27 -11.87 -25.96 -19.28
CA THR A 27 -13.18 -26.58 -19.10
C THR A 27 -14.19 -25.45 -19.06
N GLU A 28 -14.98 -25.38 -20.12
CA GLU A 28 -16.07 -24.44 -20.34
C GLU A 28 -17.11 -24.56 -19.22
N GLY A 29 -17.58 -23.43 -18.70
CA GLY A 29 -18.64 -23.39 -17.70
C GLY A 29 -18.71 -22.05 -16.98
N ASP A 30 -19.58 -21.17 -17.47
CA ASP A 30 -20.28 -20.11 -16.76
C ASP A 30 -19.87 -19.84 -15.30
N THR A 31 -19.16 -18.75 -15.06
CA THR A 31 -19.51 -17.86 -13.94
C THR A 31 -19.06 -16.45 -14.27
N ASP A 32 -20.01 -15.53 -14.19
CA ASP A 32 -19.82 -14.08 -14.19
C ASP A 32 -18.55 -13.65 -13.44
N MET A 33 -17.89 -12.60 -13.93
CA MET A 33 -16.98 -11.83 -13.11
C MET A 33 -17.68 -11.49 -11.79
N HIS A 34 -17.16 -12.06 -10.71
CA HIS A 34 -17.72 -11.91 -9.39
C HIS A 34 -17.46 -10.45 -8.91
N PRO A 35 -18.44 -9.78 -8.29
CA PRO A 35 -18.34 -8.37 -7.88
C PRO A 35 -17.31 -8.07 -6.78
N ASP A 36 -16.48 -9.04 -6.39
CA ASP A 36 -15.43 -8.95 -5.36
C ASP A 36 -14.10 -8.39 -5.88
N GLU A 37 -13.90 -8.24 -7.19
CA GLU A 37 -12.66 -7.65 -7.73
C GLU A 37 -12.60 -6.10 -7.71
N VAL A 38 -13.66 -5.42 -7.24
CA VAL A 38 -13.75 -3.94 -7.27
C VAL A 38 -13.22 -3.25 -6.00
N ASP A 39 -12.83 -3.98 -4.94
CA ASP A 39 -12.72 -3.38 -3.58
C ASP A 39 -11.45 -3.79 -2.75
N ASN A 40 -10.27 -3.86 -3.37
CA ASN A 40 -9.05 -4.38 -2.70
C ASN A 40 -8.51 -3.55 -1.51
N LEU A 41 -8.74 -2.22 -1.46
CA LEU A 41 -8.43 -1.41 -0.27
C LEU A 41 -9.51 -1.62 0.82
N ASN A 42 -10.75 -1.72 0.35
CA ASN A 42 -11.97 -1.84 1.14
C ASN A 42 -12.13 -3.18 1.88
N HIS A 43 -11.48 -4.24 1.42
CA HIS A 43 -11.49 -5.52 2.14
C HIS A 43 -10.28 -5.76 3.05
N LYS A 44 -9.13 -5.11 2.81
CA LYS A 44 -7.88 -5.41 3.52
C LYS A 44 -7.67 -4.55 4.77
N ILE A 45 -7.95 -3.25 4.70
CA ILE A 45 -7.74 -2.35 5.84
C ILE A 45 -9.07 -2.12 6.56
N PRO A 46 -9.14 -2.18 7.90
CA PRO A 46 -10.34 -1.79 8.65
C PRO A 46 -10.81 -0.38 8.31
N GLU A 47 -12.13 -0.18 8.26
CA GLU A 47 -12.76 1.08 7.80
C GLU A 47 -12.23 2.32 8.54
N HIS A 48 -12.16 2.24 9.87
CA HIS A 48 -11.68 3.32 10.74
C HIS A 48 -10.20 3.70 10.53
N MET A 49 -9.42 2.89 9.80
CA MET A 49 -8.01 3.12 9.52
C MET A 49 -7.72 3.53 8.07
N ARG A 50 -8.72 3.47 7.18
CA ARG A 50 -8.56 3.85 5.77
C ARG A 50 -8.10 5.29 5.61
N ASP A 51 -8.74 6.21 6.31
CA ASP A 51 -8.43 7.64 6.20
C ASP A 51 -7.01 7.93 6.71
N ALA A 52 -6.58 7.27 7.77
CA ALA A 52 -5.22 7.41 8.28
C ALA A 52 -4.18 6.89 7.28
N MET A 53 -4.41 5.71 6.69
CA MET A 53 -3.54 5.15 5.65
C MET A 53 -3.51 6.04 4.40
N ARG A 54 -4.67 6.58 3.99
CA ARG A 54 -4.80 7.48 2.85
C ARG A 54 -4.02 8.77 3.07
N LEU A 55 -4.20 9.43 4.22
CA LEU A 55 -3.48 10.66 4.57
C LEU A 55 -1.97 10.44 4.63
N TRP A 56 -1.53 9.27 5.11
CA TRP A 56 -0.12 8.88 5.09
C TRP A 56 0.43 8.79 3.65
N ILE A 57 -0.24 8.04 2.77
CA ILE A 57 0.24 7.82 1.40
C ILE A 57 0.19 9.13 0.60
N GLU A 58 -0.93 9.85 0.66
CA GLU A 58 -1.16 11.05 -0.15
C GLU A 58 -0.33 12.24 0.33
N ARG A 59 -0.24 12.45 1.64
CA ARG A 59 0.28 13.70 2.24
C ARG A 59 1.46 13.50 3.19
N GLY A 60 1.89 12.26 3.43
CA GLY A 60 2.95 11.96 4.41
C GLY A 60 2.55 12.28 5.85
N VAL A 61 1.24 12.42 6.14
CA VAL A 61 0.79 12.78 7.49
C VAL A 61 0.89 11.55 8.39
N PRO A 62 1.74 11.59 9.44
CA PRO A 62 1.95 10.43 10.29
C PRO A 62 0.65 10.08 11.04
N GLY A 63 0.33 8.78 11.08
CA GLY A 63 -0.80 8.28 11.84
C GLY A 63 -0.49 8.07 13.32
N GLY A 64 -1.39 7.35 13.99
CA GLY A 64 -1.19 6.92 15.38
C GLY A 64 -0.04 5.94 15.56
N SER A 65 0.32 5.67 16.82
CA SER A 65 1.47 4.82 17.16
C SER A 65 1.42 3.41 16.56
N PHE A 66 0.23 2.83 16.42
CA PHE A 66 0.01 1.55 15.73
C PHE A 66 0.42 1.64 14.25
N LEU A 67 -0.18 2.57 13.50
CA LEU A 67 0.09 2.71 12.07
C LEU A 67 1.58 3.01 11.81
N ASN A 68 2.20 3.85 12.64
CA ASN A 68 3.62 4.14 12.51
C ASN A 68 4.51 2.89 12.70
N SER A 69 4.19 2.02 13.67
CA SER A 69 4.89 0.73 13.83
C SER A 69 4.70 -0.19 12.61
N VAL A 70 3.49 -0.25 12.05
CA VAL A 70 3.23 -1.01 10.80
C VAL A 70 4.08 -0.48 9.64
N LEU A 71 4.10 0.84 9.44
CA LEU A 71 4.85 1.50 8.37
C LEU A 71 6.36 1.32 8.53
N CYS A 72 6.87 1.29 9.77
CA CYS A 72 8.27 1.07 10.09
C CYS A 72 8.68 -0.42 10.12
N ASN A 73 7.82 -1.33 9.65
CA ASN A 73 8.05 -2.78 9.66
C ASN A 73 8.37 -3.35 11.05
N ASP A 74 7.86 -2.69 12.10
CA ASP A 74 7.94 -3.15 13.50
C ASP A 74 6.66 -3.89 13.85
N LEU A 75 6.54 -5.14 13.38
CA LEU A 75 5.34 -5.94 13.57
C LEU A 75 5.08 -6.30 15.04
N PHE A 76 6.14 -6.43 15.85
CA PHE A 76 6.01 -6.67 17.29
C PHE A 76 5.43 -5.45 18.01
N GLY A 77 5.96 -4.25 17.73
CA GLY A 77 5.42 -3.00 18.27
C GLY A 77 4.01 -2.72 17.75
N ALA A 78 3.73 -3.02 16.49
CA ALA A 78 2.39 -2.89 15.92
C ALA A 78 1.40 -3.81 16.65
N PHE A 79 1.73 -5.10 16.82
CA PHE A 79 0.85 -6.06 17.51
C PHE A 79 0.56 -5.67 18.96
N GLY A 80 1.57 -5.14 19.68
CA GLY A 80 1.42 -4.66 21.06
C GLY A 80 0.58 -3.39 21.21
N ARG A 81 0.46 -2.58 20.15
CA ARG A 81 -0.31 -1.32 20.12
C ARG A 81 -1.68 -1.44 19.46
N ALA A 82 -1.92 -2.53 18.73
CA ALA A 82 -3.16 -2.76 18.02
C ALA A 82 -4.31 -3.06 18.97
N ASP A 83 -5.48 -2.49 18.67
CA ASP A 83 -6.77 -3.01 19.14
C ASP A 83 -7.08 -4.37 18.47
N ASP A 84 -8.17 -5.01 18.90
CA ASP A 84 -8.53 -6.35 18.46
C ASP A 84 -8.79 -6.44 16.94
N ILE A 85 -9.36 -5.39 16.34
CA ILE A 85 -9.67 -5.34 14.91
C ILE A 85 -8.37 -5.21 14.11
N ASN A 86 -7.51 -4.27 14.50
CA ASN A 86 -6.23 -4.01 13.85
C ASN A 86 -5.25 -5.18 14.01
N ARG A 87 -5.32 -5.89 15.13
CA ARG A 87 -4.52 -7.09 15.37
C ARG A 87 -4.94 -8.23 14.43
N ALA A 88 -6.24 -8.45 14.26
CA ALA A 88 -6.75 -9.45 13.33
C ALA A 88 -6.39 -9.13 11.87
N ALA A 89 -6.41 -7.86 11.50
CA ALA A 89 -6.11 -7.39 10.15
C ALA A 89 -4.60 -7.16 9.88
N LEU A 90 -3.69 -7.44 10.81
CA LEU A 90 -2.27 -7.07 10.69
C LEU A 90 -1.60 -7.67 9.43
N GLY A 91 -1.99 -8.89 9.05
CA GLY A 91 -1.51 -9.53 7.81
C GLY A 91 -1.98 -8.83 6.54
N ASP A 92 -3.17 -8.23 6.58
CA ASP A 92 -3.74 -7.47 5.47
C ASP A 92 -3.04 -6.13 5.28
N TYR A 93 -2.67 -5.45 6.38
CA TYR A 93 -1.80 -4.27 6.34
C TYR A 93 -0.47 -4.56 5.65
N VAL A 94 0.21 -5.65 6.03
CA VAL A 94 1.50 -6.03 5.44
C VAL A 94 1.34 -6.36 3.95
N SER A 95 0.29 -7.12 3.62
CA SER A 95 0.00 -7.49 2.22
C SER A 95 -0.29 -6.26 1.36
N PHE A 96 -1.08 -5.31 1.87
CA PHE A 96 -1.36 -4.05 1.19
C PHE A 96 -0.08 -3.23 0.98
N LEU A 97 0.75 -3.07 2.02
CA LEU A 97 2.00 -2.30 1.88
C LEU A 97 2.95 -2.94 0.87
N TYR A 98 3.07 -4.27 0.89
CA TYR A 98 3.98 -5.00 0.02
C TYR A 98 3.55 -5.00 -1.46
N TRP A 99 2.26 -5.18 -1.73
CA TRP A 99 1.76 -5.34 -3.10
C TRP A 99 1.21 -4.06 -3.73
N ASP A 100 0.61 -3.19 -2.93
CA ASP A 100 -0.24 -2.10 -3.42
C ASP A 100 0.34 -0.70 -3.11
N ALA A 101 1.12 -0.52 -2.04
CA ALA A 101 1.62 0.78 -1.62
C ALA A 101 2.98 1.18 -2.27
N PRO A 102 3.28 2.49 -2.39
CA PRO A 102 4.59 2.96 -2.86
C PRO A 102 5.75 2.46 -1.98
N SER A 103 6.80 1.93 -2.61
CA SER A 103 7.95 1.31 -1.90
C SER A 103 8.79 2.26 -1.02
N GLY A 104 8.58 3.57 -1.16
CA GLY A 104 9.20 4.61 -0.36
C GLY A 104 8.41 4.96 0.92
N CYS A 105 7.12 4.63 1.01
CA CYS A 105 6.26 5.08 2.11
C CYS A 105 6.26 4.16 3.34
N TRP A 106 7.04 3.07 3.30
CA TRP A 106 7.12 2.08 4.37
C TRP A 106 8.48 1.36 4.34
N GLY A 107 8.81 0.65 5.41
CA GLY A 107 10.06 -0.11 5.56
C GLY A 107 10.84 0.35 6.78
N SER A 108 12.05 0.90 6.61
CA SER A 108 12.83 1.39 7.74
C SER A 108 12.29 2.70 8.30
N PRO A 109 12.55 3.04 9.57
CA PRO A 109 12.18 4.33 10.14
C PRO A 109 12.72 5.53 9.35
N GLY A 110 13.88 5.39 8.72
CA GLY A 110 14.44 6.41 7.82
C GLY A 110 13.56 6.66 6.59
N LYS A 111 13.11 5.60 5.90
CA LYS A 111 12.20 5.74 4.75
C LYS A 111 10.89 6.42 5.12
N VAL A 112 10.31 6.00 6.25
CA VAL A 112 9.06 6.59 6.77
C VAL A 112 9.28 8.08 7.05
N LYS A 113 10.37 8.43 7.74
CA LYS A 113 10.72 9.83 7.98
C LYS A 113 10.88 10.62 6.67
N ASP A 114 11.65 10.11 5.72
CA ASP A 114 11.87 10.77 4.42
C ASP A 114 10.55 10.97 3.66
N TRP A 115 9.64 10.00 3.72
CA TRP A 115 8.30 10.09 3.12
C TRP A 115 7.44 11.19 3.75
N ALA A 116 7.49 11.30 5.09
CA ALA A 116 6.79 12.35 5.83
C ALA A 116 7.34 13.75 5.49
N GLU A 117 8.66 13.90 5.44
CA GLU A 117 9.33 15.16 5.07
C GLU A 117 9.07 15.55 3.61
N MET A 118 8.96 14.58 2.72
CA MET A 118 8.60 14.79 1.33
C MET A 118 7.13 15.22 1.16
N GLY A 119 6.26 15.01 2.15
CA GLY A 119 4.83 15.32 2.04
C GLY A 119 4.05 14.29 1.22
N GLY A 120 4.51 13.03 1.23
CA GLY A 120 3.88 11.92 0.51
C GLY A 120 3.84 12.09 -1.02
N LEU A 121 2.87 11.45 -1.67
CA LEU A 121 2.71 11.53 -3.13
C LEU A 121 2.52 12.96 -3.63
N GLN A 122 1.84 13.81 -2.86
CA GLN A 122 1.58 15.20 -3.26
C GLN A 122 2.86 16.03 -3.32
N GLY A 123 3.78 15.88 -2.36
CA GLY A 123 5.05 16.61 -2.41
C GLY A 123 6.06 16.01 -3.38
N MET A 124 5.95 14.72 -3.72
CA MET A 124 6.78 14.08 -4.75
C MET A 124 6.46 14.60 -6.17
N GLY A 125 5.22 15.01 -6.43
CA GLY A 125 4.82 15.62 -7.70
C GLY A 125 5.13 17.13 -7.81
N ALA A 126 5.57 17.76 -6.72
CA ALA A 126 5.89 19.18 -6.66
C ALA A 126 7.39 19.50 -6.72
N ALA A 127 8.25 18.46 -6.75
CA ALA A 127 9.71 18.56 -6.75
C ALA A 127 10.31 18.41 -8.16
#